data_AF-A0A314UTI1-F1
#
_entry.id   AF-A0A314UTI1-F1
#
_cell.length_a   1.000
_cell.length_b   1.000
_cell.length_c   1.000
_cell.angle_alpha   90.00
_cell.angle_beta   90.00
_cell.angle_gamma   90.00
#
_symmetry.space_group_name_H-M   'P 1'
#
loop_
_entity.id
_entity.type
_entity.pdbx_description
1 polymer ?
#
loop_
_entity_poly.entity_id
_entity_poly.type
_entity_poly.pdbx_seq_one_letter_code
_entity_poly.pdbx_strand_id
1 'polypeptide(L)'
;MLVNVALREFQVLPELSIQPHPCSMKNVGFGFDPKTNDYKVVLIVSCGHKEAQTLCFPRQVLVYSSSCNSWRKADDTVPSSIDVSIIKSSINTYVKGNFHWLVAYFVPGDVTAYYRVLCFSMFDEVLCEMRLPSCLTIVQDEEIVYELASYNGSLSFDCLSMEQQEQWFDVWVKQDYDDDDSWTKLLSIGPVTGIFKPMGFWRDGQFLLEDCSGQLVLYDQSTHNIKKNLCFYGLDRYCSQAILYSESLVSVIDRG
;
A
#
# COMPACT_ATOMS: atom_id res chain seq x y z
N MET A 1 -9.57 5.44 -12.55
CA MET A 1 -10.89 4.82 -12.84
C MET A 1 -11.37 4.16 -11.57
N LEU A 2 -12.65 4.29 -11.24
CA LEU A 2 -13.32 3.48 -10.22
C LEU A 2 -14.01 2.30 -10.89
N VAL A 3 -14.01 1.15 -10.23
CA VAL A 3 -14.59 -0.08 -10.76
C VAL A 3 -15.42 -0.75 -9.69
N ASN A 4 -16.68 -1.07 -10.00
CA ASN A 4 -17.47 -2.02 -9.24
C ASN A 4 -17.62 -3.32 -10.05
N VAL A 5 -16.90 -4.36 -9.63
CA VAL A 5 -16.87 -5.65 -10.32
C VAL A 5 -18.21 -6.39 -10.25
N ALA A 6 -18.92 -6.33 -9.12
CA ALA A 6 -20.22 -6.99 -8.94
C ALA A 6 -21.29 -6.43 -9.88
N LEU A 7 -21.31 -5.11 -10.06
CA LEU A 7 -22.23 -4.42 -10.96
C LEU A 7 -21.74 -4.38 -12.42
N ARG A 8 -20.47 -4.75 -12.67
CA ARG A 8 -19.79 -4.61 -13.97
C ARG A 8 -19.77 -3.16 -14.46
N GLU A 9 -19.58 -2.25 -13.52
CA GLU A 9 -19.61 -0.82 -13.76
C GLU A 9 -18.21 -0.23 -13.61
N PHE A 10 -17.91 0.80 -14.40
CA PHE A 10 -16.68 1.57 -14.24
C PHE A 10 -16.94 3.05 -14.51
N GLN A 11 -16.15 3.90 -13.86
CA GLN A 11 -16.20 5.34 -14.02
C GLN A 11 -14.77 5.88 -14.19
N VAL A 12 -14.55 6.59 -15.29
CA VAL A 12 -13.30 7.31 -15.49
C VAL A 12 -13.32 8.55 -14.61
N LEU A 13 -12.25 8.73 -13.82
CA LEU A 13 -12.13 9.89 -12.95
C LEU A 13 -11.87 11.14 -13.80
N PRO A 14 -12.36 12.32 -13.40
CA PRO A 14 -12.05 13.58 -14.07
C PRO A 14 -10.54 13.78 -14.16
N GLU A 15 -10.10 14.46 -15.21
CA GLU A 15 -8.69 14.82 -15.35
C GLU A 15 -8.24 15.76 -14.23
N LEU A 16 -6.99 15.61 -13.81
CA LEU A 16 -6.36 16.54 -12.90
C LEU A 16 -6.07 17.86 -13.61
N SER A 17 -6.35 18.99 -12.96
CA SER A 17 -5.98 20.31 -13.47
C SER A 17 -4.47 20.55 -13.55
N ILE A 18 -3.66 19.59 -13.07
CA ILE A 18 -2.20 19.62 -13.08
C ILE A 18 -1.66 18.36 -13.77
N GLN A 19 -0.47 18.45 -14.35
CA GLN A 19 0.23 17.28 -14.88
C GLN A 19 1.08 16.66 -13.77
N PRO A 20 0.69 15.50 -13.19
CA PRO A 20 1.52 14.84 -12.19
C PRO A 20 2.81 14.31 -12.81
N HIS A 21 3.91 14.35 -12.06
CA HIS A 21 5.13 13.67 -12.45
C HIS A 21 4.87 12.15 -12.59
N PRO A 22 5.38 11.44 -13.61
CA PRO A 22 5.09 10.01 -13.83
C PRO A 22 5.32 9.11 -12.60
N CYS A 23 6.34 9.41 -11.79
CA CYS A 23 6.62 8.68 -10.54
C CYS A 23 5.48 8.76 -9.50
N SER A 24 4.58 9.73 -9.60
CA SER A 24 3.46 9.92 -8.66
C SER A 24 2.31 8.94 -8.88
N MET A 25 2.29 8.18 -9.99
CA MET A 25 1.18 7.27 -10.30
C MET A 25 1.09 6.06 -9.36
N LYS A 26 2.11 5.81 -8.53
CA LYS A 26 2.09 4.77 -7.49
C LYS A 26 1.47 5.25 -6.17
N ASN A 27 1.16 6.53 -6.05
CA ASN A 27 0.78 7.17 -4.79
C ASN A 27 -0.74 7.32 -4.67
N VAL A 28 -1.46 6.29 -5.10
CA VAL A 28 -2.92 6.26 -5.10
C VAL A 28 -3.41 5.57 -3.84
N GLY A 29 -4.32 6.21 -3.12
CA GLY A 29 -5.09 5.61 -2.04
C GLY A 29 -6.57 5.65 -2.38
N PHE A 30 -7.30 4.62 -1.98
CA PHE A 30 -8.75 4.55 -2.14
C PHE A 30 -9.38 4.16 -0.81
N GLY A 31 -10.48 4.82 -0.44
CA GLY A 31 -11.18 4.51 0.80
C GLY A 31 -12.55 5.13 0.87
N PHE A 32 -13.22 4.86 1.98
CA PHE A 32 -14.56 5.33 2.27
C PHE A 32 -14.53 6.32 3.45
N ASP A 33 -15.26 7.42 3.31
CA ASP A 33 -15.54 8.35 4.39
C ASP A 33 -16.95 8.09 4.93
N PRO A 34 -17.08 7.51 6.14
CA PRO A 34 -18.39 7.24 6.73
C PRO A 34 -19.16 8.50 7.14
N LYS A 35 -18.51 9.65 7.30
CA LYS A 35 -19.17 10.92 7.69
C LYS A 35 -20.03 11.48 6.58
N THR A 36 -19.45 11.52 5.39
CA THR A 36 -20.05 12.08 4.18
C THR A 36 -20.69 11.01 3.32
N ASN A 37 -20.55 9.73 3.72
CA ASN A 37 -21.02 8.56 2.97
C ASN A 37 -20.47 8.56 1.54
N ASP A 38 -19.17 8.82 1.42
CA ASP A 38 -18.52 9.13 0.16
C ASP A 38 -17.28 8.25 -0.05
N TYR A 39 -17.06 7.81 -1.29
CA TYR A 39 -15.80 7.18 -1.67
C TYR A 39 -14.82 8.24 -2.11
N LYS A 40 -13.59 8.13 -1.62
CA LYS A 40 -12.52 9.07 -1.91
C LYS A 40 -11.33 8.37 -2.55
N VAL A 41 -10.70 9.06 -3.49
CA VAL A 41 -9.38 8.70 -4.01
C VAL A 41 -8.42 9.79 -3.61
N VAL A 42 -7.31 9.41 -2.98
CA VAL A 42 -6.25 10.34 -2.60
C VAL A 42 -5.03 10.09 -3.48
N LEU A 43 -4.43 11.17 -3.97
CA LEU A 43 -3.21 11.16 -4.77
C LEU A 43 -2.18 12.07 -4.11
N ILE A 44 -0.98 11.54 -3.90
CA ILE A 44 0.17 12.37 -3.52
C ILE A 44 1.02 12.62 -4.76
N VAL A 45 1.03 13.86 -5.22
CA VAL A 45 1.67 14.25 -6.48
C VAL A 45 2.86 15.16 -6.25
N SER A 46 3.99 14.79 -6.83
CA SER A 46 5.15 15.67 -6.95
C SER A 46 4.94 16.60 -8.16
N CYS A 47 4.90 17.90 -7.92
CA CYS A 47 4.71 18.90 -8.97
C CYS A 47 6.08 19.44 -9.42
N GLY A 48 6.47 19.18 -10.67
CA GLY A 48 7.74 19.66 -11.22
C GLY A 48 7.58 20.41 -12.53
N HIS A 49 8.30 21.53 -12.67
CA HIS A 49 8.57 22.15 -13.97
C HIS A 49 9.73 21.41 -14.64
N LYS A 50 9.61 21.15 -15.95
CA LYS A 50 10.63 20.45 -16.78
C LYS A 50 12.03 21.10 -16.75
N GLU A 51 12.16 22.33 -16.25
CA GLU A 51 13.39 23.14 -16.30
C GLU A 51 14.12 23.27 -14.95
N ALA A 52 13.52 22.83 -13.83
CA ALA A 52 14.13 23.00 -12.51
C ALA A 52 14.94 21.76 -12.13
N GLN A 53 16.27 21.91 -12.02
CA GLN A 53 17.21 20.88 -11.54
C GLN A 53 17.11 20.60 -10.02
N THR A 54 16.02 21.00 -9.36
CA THR A 54 15.83 20.80 -7.93
C THR A 54 15.17 19.46 -7.63
N LEU A 55 15.84 18.65 -6.81
CA LEU A 55 15.39 17.35 -6.29
C LEU A 55 14.15 17.42 -5.37
N CYS A 56 13.65 18.62 -5.06
CA CYS A 56 12.55 18.82 -4.12
C CYS A 56 11.37 19.47 -4.85
N PHE A 57 10.48 18.63 -5.37
CA PHE A 57 9.23 19.08 -5.99
C PHE A 57 8.20 19.38 -4.91
N PRO A 58 7.47 20.52 -4.97
CA PRO A 58 6.34 20.74 -4.09
C PRO A 58 5.35 19.57 -4.21
N ARG A 59 5.01 18.97 -3.08
CA ARG A 59 4.10 17.83 -2.99
C ARG A 59 2.69 18.35 -2.70
N GLN A 60 1.72 17.90 -3.47
CA GLN A 60 0.31 18.20 -3.21
C GLN A 60 -0.43 16.90 -2.88
N VAL A 61 -1.38 17.00 -1.97
CA VAL A 61 -2.35 15.93 -1.71
C VAL A 61 -3.63 16.33 -2.42
N LEU A 62 -4.05 15.53 -3.39
CA LEU A 62 -5.30 15.72 -4.12
C LEU A 62 -6.30 14.67 -3.68
N VAL A 63 -7.53 15.09 -3.45
CA VAL A 63 -8.63 14.25 -3.02
C VAL A 63 -9.74 14.35 -4.05
N TYR A 64 -10.08 13.22 -4.65
CA TYR A 64 -11.30 13.03 -5.41
C TYR A 64 -12.40 12.62 -4.45
N SER A 65 -13.59 13.21 -4.65
CA SER A 65 -14.82 12.79 -3.98
C SER A 65 -15.79 12.25 -5.01
N SER A 66 -16.34 11.06 -4.76
CA SER A 66 -17.32 10.44 -5.65
C SER A 66 -18.64 11.20 -5.70
N SER A 67 -19.02 11.83 -4.57
CA SER A 67 -20.26 12.59 -4.44
C SER A 67 -20.31 13.86 -5.30
N CYS A 68 -19.19 14.55 -5.49
CA CYS A 68 -19.10 15.76 -6.32
C CYS A 68 -18.35 15.53 -7.63
N ASN A 69 -17.98 14.27 -7.92
CA ASN A 69 -17.22 13.84 -9.09
C ASN A 69 -16.12 14.83 -9.49
N SER A 70 -15.30 15.25 -8.53
CA SER A 70 -14.27 16.27 -8.76
C SER A 70 -13.10 16.10 -7.83
N TRP A 71 -11.95 16.58 -8.30
CA TRP A 71 -10.72 16.68 -7.52
C TRP A 71 -10.66 18.02 -6.81
N ARG A 72 -10.07 18.01 -5.62
CA ARG A 72 -9.63 19.21 -4.93
C ARG A 72 -8.32 18.95 -4.21
N LYS A 73 -7.64 20.03 -3.82
CA LYS A 73 -6.45 19.95 -3.00
C LYS A 73 -6.87 19.80 -1.53
N ALA A 74 -6.21 18.91 -0.79
CA ALA A 74 -6.33 18.87 0.66
C ALA A 74 -5.53 20.03 1.29
N ASP A 75 -5.93 20.45 2.48
CA ASP A 75 -5.25 21.54 3.19
C ASP A 75 -3.87 21.12 3.72
N ASP A 76 -3.72 19.83 4.00
CA ASP A 76 -2.49 19.27 4.55
C ASP A 76 -1.39 19.09 3.48
N THR A 77 -0.15 19.02 3.94
CA THR A 77 1.04 18.93 3.09
C THR A 77 1.94 17.79 3.54
N VAL A 78 2.57 17.13 2.58
CA VAL A 78 3.54 16.07 2.89
C VAL A 78 4.80 16.70 3.49
N PRO A 79 5.26 16.24 4.67
CA PRO A 79 6.51 16.68 5.26
C PRO A 79 7.69 16.60 4.30
N SER A 80 8.61 17.57 4.35
CA SER A 80 9.77 17.61 3.45
C SER A 80 10.73 16.44 3.63
N SER A 81 10.77 15.88 4.85
CA SER A 81 11.56 14.69 5.22
C SER A 81 11.05 13.38 4.60
N ILE A 82 9.82 13.36 4.08
CA ILE A 82 9.24 12.17 3.45
C ILE A 82 9.50 12.20 1.95
N ASP A 83 10.05 11.11 1.42
CA ASP A 83 10.17 10.89 -0.01
C ASP A 83 9.11 9.90 -0.51
N VAL A 84 8.09 10.46 -1.14
CA VAL A 84 6.96 9.74 -1.74
C VAL A 84 7.25 9.22 -3.15
N SER A 85 8.48 9.36 -3.67
CA SER A 85 8.88 8.68 -4.91
C SER A 85 9.17 7.19 -4.67
N ILE A 86 9.41 6.81 -3.40
CA ILE A 86 9.69 5.45 -2.94
C ILE A 86 8.50 4.98 -2.10
N ILE A 87 7.44 4.54 -2.77
CA ILE A 87 6.29 3.90 -2.12
C ILE A 87 6.36 2.39 -2.31
N LYS A 88 6.21 1.66 -1.19
CA LYS A 88 6.23 0.19 -1.12
C LYS A 88 4.92 -0.33 -0.55
N SER A 89 3.88 -0.34 -1.37
CA SER A 89 2.56 -0.87 -1.00
C SER A 89 1.93 -1.48 -2.24
N SER A 90 2.05 -2.80 -2.42
CA SER A 90 1.47 -3.50 -3.58
C SER A 90 0.12 -4.15 -3.26
N ILE A 91 -0.43 -3.94 -2.06
CA ILE A 91 -1.70 -4.48 -1.59
C ILE A 91 -2.59 -3.33 -1.06
N ASN A 92 -3.91 -3.52 -1.05
CA ASN A 92 -4.82 -2.55 -0.44
C ASN A 92 -4.56 -2.44 1.09
N THR A 93 -4.18 -1.25 1.53
CA THR A 93 -3.84 -0.92 2.92
C THR A 93 -4.87 0.01 3.57
N TYR A 94 -6.10 0.08 3.04
CA TYR A 94 -7.19 0.81 3.70
C TYR A 94 -7.65 0.08 4.97
N VAL A 95 -7.36 0.66 6.13
CA VAL A 95 -7.62 0.09 7.45
C VAL A 95 -8.18 1.19 8.36
N LYS A 96 -9.29 0.89 9.05
CA LYS A 96 -9.90 1.77 10.06
C LYS A 96 -10.17 3.22 9.57
N GLY A 97 -10.55 3.39 8.31
CA GLY A 97 -10.83 4.73 7.75
C GLY A 97 -9.63 5.44 7.16
N ASN A 98 -8.44 4.86 7.24
CA ASN A 98 -7.19 5.46 6.78
C ASN A 98 -6.57 4.60 5.66
N PHE A 99 -5.98 5.25 4.66
CA PHE A 99 -5.13 4.57 3.68
C PHE A 99 -3.67 4.74 4.05
N HIS A 100 -2.84 3.72 3.85
CA HIS A 100 -1.45 3.71 4.31
C HIS A 100 -0.46 3.47 3.18
N TRP A 101 0.68 4.14 3.25
CA TRP A 101 1.82 3.94 2.36
C TRP A 101 3.07 3.71 3.20
N LEU A 102 3.91 2.79 2.74
CA LEU A 102 5.26 2.67 3.26
C LEU A 102 6.13 3.65 2.47
N VAL A 103 6.71 4.62 3.15
CA VAL A 103 7.46 5.72 2.53
C VAL A 103 8.87 5.81 3.10
N ALA A 104 9.81 6.27 2.27
CA ALA A 104 11.15 6.61 2.73
C ALA A 104 11.10 7.94 3.50
N TYR A 105 11.88 8.00 4.57
CA TYR A 105 12.01 9.13 5.48
C TYR A 105 13.50 9.43 5.71
N PHE A 106 13.87 10.69 5.57
CA PHE A 106 15.24 11.17 5.73
C PHE A 106 15.38 12.05 6.96
N VAL A 107 16.35 11.73 7.82
CA VAL A 107 16.74 12.59 8.94
C VAL A 107 17.69 13.67 8.41
N PRO A 108 17.47 14.96 8.70
CA PRO A 108 18.39 16.02 8.29
C PRO A 108 19.82 15.75 8.77
N GLY A 109 20.77 15.73 7.83
CA GLY A 109 22.19 15.45 8.12
C GLY A 109 22.54 13.96 8.18
N ASP A 110 21.57 13.07 8.02
CA ASP A 110 21.78 11.64 7.79
C ASP A 110 21.55 11.32 6.31
N VAL A 111 22.45 10.55 5.72
CA VAL A 111 22.31 10.06 4.34
C VAL A 111 21.49 8.77 4.27
N THR A 112 21.22 8.17 5.43
CA THR A 112 20.47 6.92 5.57
C THR A 112 18.98 7.18 5.39
N ALA A 113 18.36 6.45 4.46
CA ALA A 113 16.91 6.41 4.32
C ALA A 113 16.32 5.41 5.32
N TYR A 114 15.34 5.86 6.09
CA TYR A 114 14.53 5.02 6.96
C TYR A 114 13.15 4.81 6.37
N TYR A 115 12.41 3.81 6.83
CA TYR A 115 10.99 3.68 6.49
C TYR A 115 10.06 4.17 7.60
N ARG A 116 8.93 4.75 7.18
CA ARG A 116 7.80 5.18 8.00
C ARG A 116 6.50 4.77 7.32
N VAL A 117 5.44 4.63 8.10
CA VAL A 117 4.09 4.51 7.55
C VAL A 117 3.50 5.92 7.47
N LEU A 118 3.19 6.37 6.27
CA LEU A 118 2.36 7.56 6.05
C LEU A 118 0.92 7.10 5.90
N CYS A 119 0.00 7.73 6.62
CA CYS A 119 -1.42 7.48 6.50
C CYS A 119 -2.18 8.73 6.08
N PHE A 120 -3.33 8.54 5.43
CA PHE A 120 -4.27 9.62 5.13
C PHE A 120 -5.65 9.22 5.65
N SER A 121 -6.20 10.07 6.52
CA SER A 121 -7.56 9.89 7.05
C SER A 121 -8.58 10.28 6.00
N MET A 122 -9.45 9.35 5.60
CA MET A 122 -10.54 9.67 4.69
C MET A 122 -11.60 10.55 5.34
N PHE A 123 -11.67 10.57 6.67
CA PHE A 123 -12.64 11.33 7.44
C PHE A 123 -12.17 12.78 7.69
N ASP A 124 -10.97 12.95 8.24
CA ASP A 124 -10.41 14.26 8.59
C ASP A 124 -9.63 14.89 7.44
N GLU A 125 -9.26 14.10 6.44
CA GLU A 125 -8.48 14.52 5.27
C GLU A 125 -7.12 15.13 5.59
N VAL A 126 -6.51 14.59 6.65
CA VAL A 126 -5.17 14.93 7.11
C VAL A 126 -4.24 13.74 6.94
N LEU A 127 -2.96 14.03 6.76
CA LEU A 127 -1.89 13.06 6.82
C LEU A 127 -1.53 12.78 8.27
N CYS A 128 -1.15 11.54 8.53
CA CYS A 128 -0.60 11.10 9.80
C CYS A 128 0.64 10.25 9.56
N GLU A 129 1.56 10.28 10.51
CA GLU A 129 2.70 9.38 10.53
C GLU A 129 2.48 8.31 11.59
N MET A 130 2.77 7.07 11.24
CA MET A 130 2.76 5.92 12.14
C MET A 130 4.15 5.28 12.16
N ARG A 131 4.59 4.93 13.36
CA ARG A 131 5.89 4.26 13.55
C ARG A 131 5.79 2.79 13.16
N LEU A 132 6.87 2.30 12.58
CA LEU A 132 7.09 0.87 12.35
C LEU A 132 7.52 0.19 13.66
N PRO A 133 7.50 -1.16 13.74
CA PRO A 133 7.90 -1.88 14.94
C PRO A 133 9.29 -1.43 15.43
N SER A 134 9.41 -1.05 16.70
CA SER A 134 10.63 -0.45 17.26
C SER A 134 11.86 -1.35 17.21
N CYS A 135 11.67 -2.67 17.14
CA CYS A 135 12.73 -3.65 16.96
C CYS A 135 13.31 -3.70 15.53
N LEU A 136 12.69 -3.01 14.57
CA LEU A 136 13.13 -2.96 13.19
C LEU A 136 13.75 -1.58 12.92
N THR A 137 15.08 -1.52 12.90
CA THR A 137 15.79 -0.36 12.31
C THR A 137 15.79 -0.54 10.81
N ILE A 138 14.77 0.01 10.16
CA ILE A 138 14.52 -0.26 8.75
C ILE A 138 15.30 0.72 7.89
N VAL A 139 16.51 0.34 7.54
CA VAL A 139 17.31 1.03 6.55
C VAL A 139 16.91 0.53 5.17
N GLN A 140 16.97 1.41 4.17
CA GLN A 140 16.90 0.99 2.77
C GLN A 140 18.08 0.04 2.48
N ASP A 141 17.79 -1.25 2.50
CA ASP A 141 18.71 -2.36 2.23
C ASP A 141 18.27 -3.03 0.93
N GLU A 142 19.21 -3.33 0.03
CA GLU A 142 18.90 -4.00 -1.23
C GLU A 142 18.60 -5.49 -1.04
N GLU A 143 19.03 -6.08 0.09
CA GLU A 143 18.82 -7.49 0.42
C GLU A 143 17.48 -7.75 1.12
N ILE A 144 16.82 -6.69 1.60
CA ILE A 144 15.55 -6.77 2.32
C ILE A 144 14.45 -5.98 1.61
N VAL A 145 13.37 -6.68 1.24
CA VAL A 145 12.18 -6.08 0.68
C VAL A 145 11.14 -5.88 1.78
N TYR A 146 10.64 -4.65 1.90
CA TYR A 146 9.59 -4.30 2.85
C TYR A 146 8.28 -4.00 2.13
N GLU A 147 7.17 -4.43 2.72
CA GLU A 147 5.84 -4.21 2.17
C GLU A 147 4.81 -3.95 3.28
N LEU A 148 3.85 -3.06 3.01
CA LEU A 148 2.63 -2.93 3.82
C LEU A 148 1.47 -3.63 3.13
N ALA A 149 0.65 -4.30 3.94
CA ALA A 149 -0.59 -4.94 3.51
C ALA A 149 -1.68 -4.80 4.58
N SER A 150 -2.89 -5.28 4.27
CA SER A 150 -3.96 -5.43 5.26
C SER A 150 -4.13 -6.89 5.66
N TYR A 151 -4.35 -7.11 6.96
CA TYR A 151 -4.58 -8.41 7.55
C TYR A 151 -5.79 -8.36 8.49
N ASN A 152 -6.86 -9.07 8.15
CA ASN A 152 -8.05 -9.23 8.99
C ASN A 152 -8.58 -7.91 9.59
N GLY A 153 -8.56 -6.83 8.82
CA GLY A 153 -8.99 -5.50 9.27
C GLY A 153 -7.95 -4.72 10.10
N SER A 154 -6.72 -5.21 10.20
CA SER A 154 -5.53 -4.55 10.75
C SER A 154 -4.47 -4.30 9.67
N LEU A 155 -3.46 -3.50 9.98
CA LEU A 155 -2.31 -3.27 9.11
C LEU A 155 -1.25 -4.36 9.36
N SER A 156 -0.66 -4.89 8.29
CA SER A 156 0.53 -5.75 8.38
C SER A 156 1.74 -5.11 7.72
N PHE A 157 2.91 -5.45 8.25
CA PHE A 157 4.21 -5.07 7.74
C PHE A 157 5.03 -6.34 7.49
N ASP A 158 5.37 -6.56 6.24
CA ASP A 158 6.01 -7.77 5.76
C ASP A 158 7.46 -7.48 5.40
N CYS A 159 8.38 -8.27 5.94
CA CYS A 159 9.81 -8.16 5.74
C CYS A 159 10.32 -9.43 5.05
N LEU A 160 10.85 -9.28 3.83
CA LEU A 160 11.41 -10.35 3.04
C LEU A 160 12.94 -10.20 3.01
N SER A 161 13.67 -11.15 3.58
CA SER A 161 15.13 -11.24 3.45
C SER A 161 15.52 -12.38 2.53
N MET A 162 16.60 -12.20 1.78
CA MET A 162 17.12 -13.22 0.87
C MET A 162 18.58 -13.52 1.18
N GLU A 163 18.90 -14.80 1.36
CA GLU A 163 20.28 -15.29 1.45
C GLU A 163 20.48 -16.39 0.40
N GLN A 164 21.38 -16.16 -0.55
CA GLN A 164 21.65 -17.04 -1.68
C GLN A 164 20.42 -17.31 -2.58
N GLN A 165 19.69 -18.41 -2.33
CA GLN A 165 18.48 -18.82 -3.05
C GLN A 165 17.30 -19.05 -2.09
N GLU A 166 17.53 -18.84 -0.80
CA GLU A 166 16.53 -19.01 0.25
C GLU A 166 15.97 -17.64 0.65
N GLN A 167 14.68 -17.65 0.94
CA GLN A 167 13.91 -16.49 1.33
C GLN A 167 13.27 -16.72 2.70
N TRP A 168 13.27 -15.69 3.52
CA TRP A 168 12.52 -15.62 4.77
C TRP A 168 11.56 -14.44 4.74
N PHE A 169 10.37 -14.65 5.30
CA PHE A 169 9.32 -13.65 5.39
C PHE A 169 8.89 -13.54 6.84
N ASP A 170 9.12 -12.39 7.45
CA ASP A 170 8.53 -12.03 8.74
C ASP A 170 7.30 -11.18 8.50
N VAL A 171 6.17 -11.58 9.08
CA VAL A 171 4.91 -10.83 9.02
C VAL A 171 4.61 -10.25 10.38
N TRP A 172 4.54 -8.92 10.45
CA TRP A 172 4.18 -8.17 11.65
C TRP A 172 2.77 -7.60 11.49
N VAL A 173 2.00 -7.56 12.57
CA VAL A 173 0.64 -7.04 12.57
C VAL A 173 0.48 -6.00 13.68
N LYS A 174 -0.19 -4.90 13.34
CA LYS A 174 -0.63 -3.87 14.28
C LYS A 174 -1.85 -4.41 15.06
N GLN A 175 -1.66 -4.79 16.33
CA GLN A 175 -2.74 -5.34 17.16
C GLN A 175 -3.76 -4.28 17.55
N ASP A 176 -3.26 -3.15 18.04
CA ASP A 176 -4.06 -1.98 18.37
C ASP A 176 -3.68 -0.85 17.42
N TYR A 177 -4.62 -0.44 16.58
CA TYR A 177 -4.35 0.54 15.54
C TYR A 177 -3.83 1.88 16.10
N ASP A 178 -4.31 2.29 17.27
CA ASP A 178 -4.00 3.61 17.86
C ASP A 178 -2.77 3.60 18.77
N ASP A 179 -2.26 2.42 19.15
CA ASP A 179 -1.06 2.27 19.99
C ASP A 179 0.19 1.97 19.14
N ASP A 180 1.08 2.94 19.01
CA ASP A 180 2.35 2.84 18.26
C ASP A 180 3.21 1.62 18.62
N ASP A 181 3.14 1.13 19.87
CA ASP A 181 3.97 0.03 20.36
C ASP A 181 3.30 -1.36 20.22
N SER A 182 2.10 -1.43 19.62
CA SER A 182 1.32 -2.67 19.51
C SER A 182 1.65 -3.56 18.31
N TRP A 183 2.73 -3.26 17.59
CA TRP A 183 3.22 -4.13 16.52
C TRP A 183 3.73 -5.45 17.10
N THR A 184 3.20 -6.56 16.60
CA THR A 184 3.60 -7.91 17.04
C THR A 184 3.96 -8.76 15.84
N LYS A 185 5.02 -9.58 15.96
CA LYS A 185 5.35 -10.57 14.94
C LYS A 185 4.30 -11.66 14.98
N LEU A 186 3.55 -11.83 13.89
CA LEU A 186 2.53 -12.86 13.76
C LEU A 186 3.15 -14.21 13.41
N LEU A 187 4.03 -14.23 12.42
CA LEU A 187 4.65 -15.46 11.92
C LEU A 187 5.94 -15.18 11.15
N SER A 188 6.71 -16.25 10.97
CA SER A 188 7.88 -16.31 10.08
C SER A 188 7.71 -17.46 9.10
N ILE A 189 7.89 -17.20 7.81
CA ILE A 189 7.90 -18.20 6.73
C ILE A 189 9.34 -18.33 6.26
N GLY A 190 9.88 -19.54 6.21
CA GLY A 190 11.23 -19.76 5.68
C GLY A 190 11.97 -20.90 6.38
N PRO A 191 13.10 -21.34 5.81
CA PRO A 191 13.58 -20.98 4.48
C PRO A 191 12.65 -21.55 3.39
N VAL A 192 12.33 -20.74 2.38
CA VAL A 192 11.61 -21.19 1.18
C VAL A 192 12.40 -20.78 -0.06
N THR A 193 12.24 -21.51 -1.15
CA THR A 193 12.95 -21.24 -2.40
C THR A 193 11.97 -20.94 -3.52
N GLY A 194 12.38 -20.04 -4.41
CA GLY A 194 11.58 -19.68 -5.58
C GLY A 194 10.33 -18.86 -5.27
N ILE A 195 10.27 -18.17 -4.13
CA ILE A 195 9.20 -17.21 -3.80
C ILE A 195 9.66 -15.79 -4.11
N PHE A 196 8.83 -15.02 -4.82
CA PHE A 196 9.12 -13.64 -5.18
C PHE A 196 8.67 -12.66 -4.08
N LYS A 197 7.40 -12.70 -3.69
CA LYS A 197 6.85 -11.78 -2.69
C LYS A 197 5.59 -12.31 -2.00
N PRO A 198 5.28 -11.81 -0.80
CA PRO A 198 3.97 -11.97 -0.20
C PRO A 198 2.90 -11.26 -1.05
N MET A 199 1.71 -11.86 -1.16
CA MET A 199 0.52 -11.23 -1.76
C MET A 199 -0.55 -10.95 -0.70
N GLY A 200 -0.29 -11.28 0.56
CA GLY A 200 -1.19 -11.09 1.68
C GLY A 200 -1.94 -12.37 2.06
N PHE A 201 -2.87 -12.22 2.99
CA PHE A 201 -3.56 -13.35 3.59
C PHE A 201 -4.69 -13.88 2.72
N TRP A 202 -4.87 -15.18 2.77
CA TRP A 202 -5.97 -15.92 2.19
C TRP A 202 -6.82 -16.57 3.29
N ARG A 203 -7.94 -17.15 2.89
CA ARG A 203 -8.91 -17.82 3.76
C ARG A 203 -8.24 -18.79 4.74
N ASP A 204 -8.88 -19.00 5.89
CA ASP A 204 -8.47 -19.96 6.91
C ASP A 204 -7.03 -19.76 7.43
N GLY A 205 -6.55 -18.51 7.42
CA GLY A 205 -5.20 -18.16 7.88
C GLY A 205 -4.08 -18.59 6.94
N GLN A 206 -4.42 -19.06 5.73
CA GLN A 206 -3.42 -19.34 4.70
C GLN A 206 -2.83 -18.02 4.18
N PHE A 207 -1.67 -18.12 3.56
CA PHE A 207 -0.96 -16.97 3.04
C PHE A 207 -0.74 -17.11 1.54
N LEU A 208 -1.15 -16.10 0.78
CA LEU A 208 -0.98 -16.06 -0.67
C LEU A 208 0.42 -15.52 -0.96
N LEU A 209 1.18 -16.26 -1.75
CA LEU A 209 2.52 -15.89 -2.18
C LEU A 209 2.56 -15.87 -3.71
N GLU A 210 3.39 -15.00 -4.27
CA GLU A 210 3.78 -15.06 -5.67
C GLU A 210 5.15 -15.73 -5.78
N ASP A 211 5.27 -16.74 -6.63
CA ASP A 211 6.53 -17.42 -6.90
C ASP A 211 7.37 -16.70 -7.96
N CYS A 212 8.65 -17.07 -8.10
CA CYS A 212 9.56 -16.46 -9.06
C CYS A 212 9.15 -16.67 -10.53
N SER A 213 8.15 -17.52 -10.81
CA SER A 213 7.58 -17.71 -12.15
C SER A 213 6.35 -16.83 -12.40
N GLY A 214 5.89 -16.05 -11.41
CA GLY A 214 4.68 -15.24 -11.46
C GLY A 214 3.41 -16.06 -11.20
N GLN A 215 3.52 -17.23 -10.57
CA GLN A 215 2.38 -18.05 -10.18
C GLN A 215 2.00 -17.79 -8.73
N LEU A 216 0.70 -17.80 -8.46
CA LEU A 216 0.20 -17.72 -7.09
C LEU A 216 0.25 -19.10 -6.43
N VAL A 217 0.82 -19.15 -5.23
CA VAL A 217 0.91 -20.34 -4.38
C VAL A 217 0.36 -20.05 -2.98
N LEU A 218 -0.15 -21.06 -2.30
CA LEU A 218 -0.65 -20.91 -0.93
C LEU A 218 0.33 -21.52 0.07
N TYR A 219 0.70 -20.75 1.08
CA TYR A 219 1.39 -21.23 2.26
C TYR A 219 0.39 -21.55 3.36
N ASP A 220 0.48 -22.76 3.90
CA ASP A 220 -0.36 -23.24 4.98
C ASP A 220 0.46 -23.23 6.28
N GLN A 221 0.16 -22.28 7.16
CA GLN A 221 0.90 -22.11 8.41
C GLN A 221 0.82 -23.35 9.32
N SER A 222 -0.30 -24.07 9.31
CA SER A 222 -0.50 -25.23 10.20
C SER A 222 0.36 -26.43 9.81
N THR A 223 0.64 -26.58 8.51
CA THR A 223 1.41 -27.70 7.98
C THR A 223 2.82 -27.30 7.51
N HIS A 224 3.12 -26.00 7.53
CA HIS A 224 4.32 -25.39 6.96
C HIS A 224 4.60 -25.79 5.50
N ASN A 225 3.54 -26.07 4.73
CA ASN A 225 3.64 -26.51 3.33
C ASN A 225 3.17 -25.46 2.34
N ILE A 226 3.80 -25.45 1.16
CA ILE A 226 3.37 -24.65 0.02
C ILE A 226 2.56 -25.52 -0.93
N LYS A 227 1.29 -25.16 -1.14
CA LYS A 227 0.40 -25.78 -2.13
C LYS A 227 0.50 -25.02 -3.44
N LYS A 228 0.97 -25.71 -4.49
CA LYS A 228 1.11 -25.18 -5.85
C LYS A 228 -0.05 -25.63 -6.72
N ASN A 229 -1.19 -24.93 -6.71
CA ASN A 229 -2.18 -25.03 -7.80
C ASN A 229 -3.35 -24.03 -7.65
N LEU A 230 -3.11 -22.74 -7.85
CA LEU A 230 -4.22 -21.78 -7.93
C LEU A 230 -4.69 -21.53 -9.38
N CYS A 231 -4.02 -22.13 -10.38
CA CYS A 231 -4.35 -22.01 -11.80
C CYS A 231 -4.48 -20.56 -12.32
N PHE A 232 -3.69 -19.63 -11.79
CA PHE A 232 -3.58 -18.26 -12.32
C PHE A 232 -2.37 -18.15 -13.24
N TYR A 233 -2.60 -18.10 -14.55
CA TYR A 233 -1.55 -17.92 -15.55
C TYR A 233 -1.46 -16.46 -15.99
N GLY A 234 -0.23 -15.94 -16.14
CA GLY A 234 0.00 -14.67 -16.85
C GLY A 234 0.04 -13.40 -15.99
N LEU A 235 0.44 -13.47 -14.72
CA LEU A 235 0.82 -12.26 -13.99
C LEU A 235 2.15 -11.73 -14.55
N ASP A 236 2.15 -10.47 -14.99
CA ASP A 236 3.38 -9.73 -15.15
C ASP A 236 3.97 -9.49 -13.74
N ARG A 237 5.18 -10.02 -13.49
CA ARG A 237 5.84 -10.02 -12.17
C ARG A 237 5.98 -8.62 -11.57
N TYR A 238 5.94 -7.58 -12.41
CA TYR A 238 6.16 -6.20 -11.98
C TYR A 238 4.87 -5.44 -11.65
N CYS A 239 3.68 -6.01 -11.90
CA CYS A 239 2.40 -5.32 -11.77
C CYS A 239 1.29 -6.18 -11.14
N SER A 240 1.64 -7.17 -10.33
CA SER A 240 0.68 -7.97 -9.56
C SER A 240 0.30 -7.26 -8.25
N GLN A 241 -1.00 -7.13 -8.01
CA GLN A 241 -1.57 -6.67 -6.74
C GLN A 241 -2.72 -7.60 -6.36
N ALA A 242 -2.76 -8.03 -5.11
CA ALA A 242 -3.92 -8.69 -4.53
C ALA A 242 -4.79 -7.64 -3.82
N ILE A 243 -6.10 -7.71 -4.05
CA ILE A 243 -7.08 -6.82 -3.43
C ILE A 243 -8.10 -7.68 -2.72
N LEU A 244 -8.27 -7.44 -1.42
CA LEU A 244 -9.40 -7.98 -0.67
C LEU A 244 -10.67 -7.30 -1.19
N TYR A 245 -11.51 -8.08 -1.86
CA TYR A 245 -12.75 -7.60 -2.44
C TYR A 245 -13.94 -8.09 -1.62
N SER A 246 -14.77 -7.15 -1.18
CA SER A 246 -16.12 -7.43 -0.70
C SER A 246 -17.11 -6.92 -1.75
N GLU A 247 -18.09 -7.75 -2.08
CA GLU A 247 -19.15 -7.35 -3.00
C GLU A 247 -19.90 -6.13 -2.46
N SER A 248 -20.23 -5.21 -3.37
CA SER A 248 -20.96 -3.98 -3.08
C SER A 248 -21.98 -3.72 -4.17
N LEU A 249 -23.19 -3.34 -3.77
CA LEU A 249 -24.26 -2.91 -4.68
C LEU A 249 -24.28 -1.39 -4.88
N VAL A 250 -23.23 -0.68 -4.45
CA VAL A 250 -23.11 0.76 -4.69
C VAL A 250 -22.69 1.00 -6.14
N SER A 251 -23.56 1.65 -6.92
CA SER A 251 -23.23 2.04 -8.29
C SER A 251 -22.11 3.06 -8.34
N VAL A 252 -21.24 2.94 -9.34
CA VAL A 252 -20.18 3.92 -9.65
C VAL A 252 -20.55 4.83 -10.82
N ILE A 253 -21.70 4.61 -11.46
CA ILE A 253 -22.08 5.36 -12.67
C ILE A 253 -22.93 6.60 -12.33
N ASP A 254 -23.60 6.64 -11.18
CA ASP A 254 -24.47 7.76 -10.83
C ASP A 254 -24.49 8.10 -9.32
N ARG A 255 -24.02 9.31 -9.01
CA ARG A 255 -24.57 10.18 -7.96
C ARG A 255 -24.58 11.60 -8.53
N GLY A 256 -25.57 11.88 -9.38
CA GLY A 256 -25.91 13.23 -9.79
C GLY A 256 -26.46 14.06 -8.63
#